data_AF-A0A948AVC5-F1
#
_entry.id   AF-A0A948AVC5-F1
#
_cell.length_a   1.000
_cell.length_b   1.000
_cell.length_c   1.000
_cell.angle_alpha   90.00
_cell.angle_beta   90.00
_cell.angle_gamma   90.00
#
_symmetry.space_group_name_H-M   'P 1'
#
loop_
_entity.id
_entity.type
_entity.pdbx_description
1 polymer ?
#
loop_
_entity_poly.entity_id
_entity_poly.type
_entity_poly.pdbx_seq_one_letter_code
_entity_poly.pdbx_strand_id
1 'polypeptide(L)'
;MNDEELYSLVEIAEMLATPSTTIRYRAKLFQEFLHPLRRPSQFRGIRYPASDLPIFQLVEGLYKQERSTGDIRRALQEARDGKVIDMDPSGGKSSLPALHSSGPEVVAEILREGITRA
;
A
#
# COMPACT_ATOMS: atom_id res chain seq x y z
N MET A 1 -22.52 -6.33 13.06
CA MET A 1 -21.88 -6.80 11.82
C MET A 1 -21.15 -5.59 11.27
N ASN A 2 -19.82 -5.57 11.33
CA ASN A 2 -19.08 -4.49 10.68
C ASN A 2 -19.06 -4.82 9.20
N ASP A 3 -19.85 -4.10 8.41
CA ASP A 3 -19.75 -4.13 6.97
C ASP A 3 -18.36 -3.58 6.60
N GLU A 4 -17.45 -4.47 6.21
CA GLU A 4 -16.13 -4.08 5.72
C GLU A 4 -16.32 -3.20 4.48
N GLU A 5 -15.78 -1.98 4.53
CA GLU A 5 -15.91 -1.02 3.45
C GLU A 5 -15.12 -1.48 2.22
N LEU A 6 -15.78 -1.42 1.06
CA LEU A 6 -15.27 -1.98 -0.18
C LEU A 6 -15.13 -0.92 -1.26
N TYR A 7 -13.97 -0.92 -1.90
CA TYR A 7 -13.59 0.05 -2.90
C TYR A 7 -13.38 -0.60 -4.26
N SER A 8 -13.81 0.07 -5.31
CA SER A 8 -13.47 -0.24 -6.70
C SER A 8 -12.14 0.41 -7.08
N LEU A 9 -11.52 -0.05 -8.17
CA LEU A 9 -10.32 0.59 -8.72
C LEU A 9 -10.57 2.05 -9.16
N VAL A 10 -11.81 2.43 -9.44
CA VAL A 10 -12.17 3.80 -9.83
C VAL A 10 -12.15 4.71 -8.60
N GLU A 11 -12.77 4.29 -7.50
CA GLU A 11 -12.73 5.04 -6.23
C GLU A 11 -11.30 5.16 -5.70
N ILE A 12 -10.51 4.08 -5.79
CA ILE A 12 -9.09 4.12 -5.40
C ILE A 12 -8.30 5.09 -6.28
N ALA A 13 -8.57 5.13 -7.58
CA ALA A 13 -7.95 6.05 -8.52
C ALA A 13 -8.27 7.52 -8.21
N GLU A 14 -9.52 7.81 -7.88
CA GLU A 14 -9.96 9.14 -7.45
C GLU A 14 -9.27 9.56 -6.15
N MET A 15 -9.24 8.69 -5.14
CA MET A 15 -8.57 8.95 -3.86
C MET A 15 -7.08 9.25 -4.00
N LEU A 16 -6.39 8.57 -4.93
CA LEU A 16 -4.96 8.74 -5.15
C LEU A 16 -4.60 9.81 -6.17
N ALA A 17 -5.60 10.42 -6.80
CA ALA A 17 -5.45 11.32 -7.94
C ALA A 17 -4.58 10.70 -9.06
N THR A 18 -4.80 9.40 -9.33
CA THR A 18 -4.05 8.61 -10.32
C THR A 18 -5.01 8.02 -11.34
N PRO A 19 -4.70 7.99 -12.65
CA PRO A 19 -5.57 7.38 -13.64
C PRO A 19 -5.96 5.93 -13.29
N SER A 20 -7.24 5.59 -13.45
CA SER A 20 -7.76 4.26 -13.12
C SER A 20 -7.12 3.13 -13.93
N THR A 21 -6.62 3.42 -15.13
CA THR A 21 -5.81 2.50 -15.95
C THR A 21 -4.46 2.18 -15.29
N THR A 22 -3.80 3.19 -14.72
CA THR A 22 -2.54 3.05 -13.97
C THR A 22 -2.76 2.26 -12.69
N ILE A 23 -3.81 2.59 -11.92
CA ILE A 23 -4.16 1.83 -10.71
C ILE A 23 -4.49 0.38 -11.06
N ARG A 24 -5.24 0.13 -12.14
CA ARG A 24 -5.50 -1.24 -12.63
C ARG A 24 -4.23 -1.99 -13.00
N TYR A 25 -3.29 -1.33 -13.68
CA TYR A 25 -2.01 -1.95 -14.04
C TYR A 25 -1.20 -2.32 -12.79
N ARG A 26 -1.09 -1.39 -11.83
CA ARG A 26 -0.38 -1.61 -10.57
C ARG A 26 -1.03 -2.70 -9.72
N ALA A 27 -2.36 -2.74 -9.64
CA ALA A 27 -3.10 -3.81 -8.98
C ALA A 27 -2.78 -5.20 -9.55
N LYS A 28 -2.55 -5.31 -10.86
CA LYS A 28 -2.13 -6.57 -11.50
C LYS A 28 -0.68 -6.94 -11.16
N LEU A 29 0.21 -5.96 -11.10
CA LEU A 29 1.64 -6.18 -10.80
C LEU A 29 1.89 -6.67 -9.37
N PHE A 30 1.04 -6.25 -8.44
CA PHE A 30 1.17 -6.52 -6.99
C PHE A 30 -0.05 -7.27 -6.44
N GLN A 31 -0.75 -8.02 -7.27
CA GLN A 31 -1.97 -8.75 -6.88
C GLN A 31 -1.71 -9.72 -5.72
N GLU A 32 -0.48 -10.21 -5.57
CA GLU A 32 -0.07 -11.13 -4.49
C GLU A 32 -0.10 -10.49 -3.09
N PHE A 33 -0.19 -9.16 -3.01
CA PHE A 33 -0.31 -8.42 -1.76
C PHE A 33 -1.73 -7.92 -1.50
N LEU A 34 -2.64 -8.06 -2.47
CA LEU A 34 -4.00 -7.53 -2.41
C LEU A 34 -5.01 -8.65 -2.14
N HIS A 35 -6.18 -8.29 -1.61
CA HIS A 35 -7.27 -9.19 -1.25
C HIS A 35 -8.55 -8.88 -2.04
N PRO A 36 -8.53 -8.97 -3.39
CA PRO A 36 -9.68 -8.64 -4.21
C PRO A 36 -10.86 -9.59 -3.95
N LEU A 37 -11.99 -9.02 -3.58
CA LEU A 37 -13.25 -9.72 -3.40
C LEU A 37 -14.07 -9.66 -4.68
N ARG A 38 -14.47 -10.84 -5.18
CA ARG A 38 -15.48 -10.96 -6.24
C ARG A 38 -16.84 -11.10 -5.60
N ARG A 39 -17.64 -10.02 -5.57
CA ARG A 39 -19.03 -10.12 -5.10
C ARG A 39 -19.92 -10.65 -6.24
N PRO A 40 -20.63 -11.78 -6.05
CA PRO A 40 -21.42 -12.37 -7.12
C PRO A 40 -22.78 -11.69 -7.37
N SER A 41 -23.35 -10.90 -6.44
CA SER A 41 -24.79 -10.56 -6.55
C SER A 41 -25.21 -9.08 -6.63
N GLN A 42 -24.35 -8.08 -6.39
CA GLN A 42 -24.82 -6.66 -6.39
C GLN A 42 -23.91 -5.66 -7.10
N PHE A 43 -22.63 -5.98 -7.32
CA PHE A 43 -21.71 -5.11 -8.05
C PHE A 43 -20.93 -5.96 -9.05
N ARG A 44 -21.17 -5.76 -10.35
CA ARG A 44 -20.33 -6.37 -11.40
C ARG A 44 -18.93 -5.76 -11.30
N GLY A 45 -18.02 -6.38 -10.57
CA GLY A 45 -16.65 -5.93 -10.49
C GLY A 45 -15.87 -6.49 -9.31
N ILE A 46 -14.55 -6.46 -9.44
CA ILE A 46 -13.64 -6.69 -8.32
C ILE A 46 -13.78 -5.52 -7.35
N ARG A 47 -13.79 -5.83 -6.07
CA ARG A 47 -13.75 -4.87 -4.97
C ARG A 47 -12.56 -5.17 -4.07
N TYR A 48 -12.02 -4.14 -3.44
CA TYR A 48 -10.87 -4.20 -2.57
C TYR A 48 -11.31 -3.76 -1.17
N PRO A 49 -10.99 -4.53 -0.11
CA PRO A 49 -11.26 -4.11 1.25
C PRO A 49 -10.46 -2.86 1.62
N ALA A 50 -10.93 -2.12 2.63
CA ALA A 50 -10.22 -0.97 3.19
C ALA A 50 -8.75 -1.28 3.59
N SER A 51 -8.49 -2.53 4.01
CA SER A 51 -7.16 -3.03 4.36
C SER A 51 -6.15 -3.04 3.20
N ASP A 52 -6.62 -3.02 1.95
CA ASP A 52 -5.76 -2.93 0.76
C ASP A 52 -5.38 -1.47 0.41
N LEU A 53 -6.08 -0.45 0.94
CA LEU A 53 -5.81 0.96 0.60
C LEU A 53 -4.38 1.41 0.95
N PRO A 54 -3.81 1.06 2.13
CA PRO A 54 -2.41 1.41 2.44
C PRO A 54 -1.41 0.82 1.43
N ILE A 55 -1.70 -0.34 0.86
CA ILE A 55 -0.86 -0.97 -0.16
C ILE A 55 -0.89 -0.14 -1.45
N PHE A 56 -2.07 0.29 -1.89
CA PHE A 56 -2.19 1.18 -3.04
C PHE A 56 -1.48 2.51 -2.83
N GLN A 57 -1.60 3.11 -1.63
CA GLN A 57 -0.91 4.35 -1.26
C GLN A 57 0.60 4.18 -1.29
N LEU A 58 1.13 3.10 -0.72
CA LEU A 58 2.56 2.81 -0.69
C LEU A 58 3.10 2.60 -2.11
N VAL A 59 2.43 1.79 -2.93
CA VAL A 59 2.81 1.56 -4.33
C VAL A 59 2.81 2.87 -5.12
N GLU A 60 1.76 3.69 -4.97
CA GLU A 60 1.67 5.00 -5.61
C GLU A 60 2.84 5.90 -5.21
N GLY A 61 3.09 6.02 -3.90
CA GLY A 61 4.18 6.84 -3.35
C GLY A 61 5.54 6.42 -3.90
N LEU A 62 5.81 5.11 -3.96
CA LEU A 62 7.08 4.60 -4.47
C LEU A 62 7.23 4.79 -5.98
N TYR A 63 6.16 4.69 -6.77
CA TYR A 63 6.21 5.05 -8.20
C TYR A 63 6.46 6.55 -8.41
N LYS A 64 5.86 7.42 -7.58
CA LYS A 64 6.12 8.87 -7.62
C LYS A 64 7.57 9.21 -7.24
N GLN A 65 8.24 8.33 -6.51
CA GLN A 65 9.68 8.38 -6.22
C GLN A 65 10.54 7.66 -7.27
N GLU A 66 9.98 7.31 -8.43
CA GLU A 66 10.67 6.64 -9.54
C GLU A 66 11.30 5.29 -9.16
N ARG A 67 10.77 4.63 -8.11
CA ARG A 67 11.28 3.31 -7.68
C ARG A 67 10.93 2.25 -8.71
N SER A 68 11.83 1.29 -8.88
CA SER A 68 11.61 0.17 -9.77
C SER A 68 10.52 -0.76 -9.21
N THR A 69 9.82 -1.48 -10.09
CA THR A 69 8.84 -2.50 -9.68
C THR A 69 9.43 -3.55 -8.72
N GLY A 70 10.73 -3.87 -8.87
CA GLY A 70 11.43 -4.78 -7.97
C GLY A 70 11.62 -4.21 -6.56
N ASP A 71 11.99 -2.94 -6.45
CA ASP A 71 12.11 -2.25 -5.16
C ASP A 71 10.76 -2.13 -4.45
N ILE A 72 9.70 -1.84 -5.20
CA ILE A 72 8.33 -1.76 -4.67
C ILE A 72 7.90 -3.12 -4.11
N ARG A 73 8.15 -4.21 -4.85
CA ARG A 73 7.84 -5.56 -4.37
C ARG A 73 8.61 -5.90 -3.09
N ARG A 74 9.89 -5.54 -3.01
CA ARG A 74 10.70 -5.74 -1.80
C ARG A 74 10.11 -4.96 -0.61
N ALA A 75 9.77 -3.69 -0.79
CA ALA A 75 9.14 -2.87 0.24
C ALA A 75 7.82 -3.48 0.75
N LEU A 76 6.97 -3.97 -0.16
CA LEU A 76 5.71 -4.64 0.22
C LEU A 76 5.95 -5.94 1.00
N GLN A 77 6.95 -6.72 0.61
CA GLN A 77 7.31 -7.93 1.33
C GLN A 77 7.84 -7.62 2.74
N GLU A 78 8.67 -6.59 2.88
CA GLU A 78 9.18 -6.13 4.18
C GLU A 78 8.06 -5.60 5.08
N ALA A 79 7.10 -4.84 4.54
CA ALA A 79 5.90 -4.41 5.28
C ALA A 79 5.09 -5.59 5.81
N ARG A 80 4.88 -6.61 4.97
CA ARG A 80 4.14 -7.83 5.32
C ARG A 80 4.82 -8.61 6.44
N ASP A 81 6.15 -8.67 6.42
CA ASP A 81 6.96 -9.39 7.42
C ASP A 81 7.14 -8.57 8.71
N GLY A 82 6.48 -7.42 8.85
CA GLY A 82 6.54 -6.56 10.03
C GLY A 82 7.87 -5.85 10.21
N LYS A 83 8.68 -5.76 9.13
CA LYS A 83 9.94 -5.03 9.15
C LYS A 83 9.66 -3.54 8.92
N VAL A 84 10.22 -2.69 9.76
CA VAL A 84 10.19 -1.24 9.58
C VAL A 84 10.95 -0.93 8.30
N ILE A 85 10.25 -0.38 7.30
CA ILE A 85 10.89 0.10 6.08
C ILE A 85 11.51 1.45 6.43
N ASP A 86 12.84 1.50 6.50
CA ASP A 86 13.57 2.77 6.47
C ASP A 86 13.44 3.32 5.04
N MET A 87 12.44 4.18 4.82
CA MET A 87 12.25 4.87 3.54
C MET A 87 13.25 6.03 3.44
N ASP A 88 14.51 5.72 3.16
CA ASP A 88 15.49 6.73 2.81
C ASP A 88 15.11 7.34 1.44
N PRO A 89 14.82 8.65 1.35
CA PRO A 89 14.45 9.33 0.10
C PRO A 89 15.60 9.39 -0.93
N SER A 90 16.82 8.99 -0.57
CA SER A 90 17.94 8.91 -1.50
C SER A 90 17.98 7.54 -2.18
N GLY A 91 17.63 7.50 -3.47
CA GLY A 91 17.88 6.34 -4.31
C GLY A 91 19.38 6.04 -4.40
N GLY A 92 19.85 5.00 -3.72
CA GLY A 92 21.24 4.58 -3.89
C GLY A 92 21.70 3.53 -2.90
N LYS A 93 21.70 2.27 -3.38
CA LYS A 93 22.55 1.12 -2.97
C LYS A 93 22.56 0.75 -1.48
N SER A 94 22.22 -0.51 -1.22
CA SER A 94 22.50 -1.21 0.03
C SER A 94 23.84 -0.81 0.64
N SER A 95 23.80 -0.21 1.83
CA SER A 95 24.76 -0.35 2.93
C SER A 95 24.31 0.56 4.08
N LEU A 96 24.03 -0.01 5.25
CA LEU A 96 24.05 0.72 6.52
C LEU A 96 25.45 1.35 6.70
N PRO A 97 25.57 2.58 7.20
CA PRO A 97 25.56 2.77 8.65
C PRO A 97 24.76 3.99 9.15
N ALA A 98 24.50 3.92 10.45
CA ALA A 98 23.63 4.76 11.26
C ALA A 98 24.01 6.25 11.41
N LEU A 99 23.06 6.99 11.99
CA LEU A 99 23.09 8.34 12.56
C LEU A 99 22.87 9.51 11.59
N HIS A 100 21.65 10.08 11.58
CA HIS A 100 21.34 11.29 12.36
C HIS A 100 19.88 11.73 12.15
N SER A 101 19.18 11.87 13.29
CA SER A 101 18.18 12.91 13.59
C SER A 101 16.87 12.98 12.78
N SER A 102 15.78 12.82 13.54
CA SER A 102 14.39 13.28 13.28
C SER A 102 13.41 12.26 12.69
N GLY A 103 13.36 11.08 13.32
CA GLY A 103 12.12 10.42 13.77
C GLY A 103 11.00 10.07 12.76
N PRO A 104 10.93 8.80 12.30
CA PRO A 104 9.76 8.18 11.65
C PRO A 104 8.63 7.73 12.62
N GLU A 105 8.49 8.36 13.78
CA GLU A 105 7.59 7.90 14.86
C GLU A 105 6.09 7.92 14.54
N VAL A 106 5.64 8.72 13.56
CA VAL A 106 4.20 8.93 13.33
C VAL A 106 3.52 7.75 12.62
N VAL A 107 4.26 6.93 11.86
CA VAL A 107 3.65 5.89 11.02
C VAL A 107 3.37 4.59 11.80
N ALA A 108 4.17 4.29 12.83
CA ALA A 108 4.01 3.07 13.62
C ALA A 108 2.80 3.13 14.59
N GLU A 109 2.37 4.32 14.98
CA GLU A 109 1.30 4.50 15.96
C GLU A 109 -0.10 4.32 15.35
N ILE A 110 -0.30 4.77 14.11
CA ILE A 110 -1.57 4.61 13.37
C ILE A 110 -1.91 3.12 13.14
N LEU A 111 -0.89 2.27 12.95
CA LEU A 111 -1.09 0.83 12.75
C LEU A 111 -1.38 0.05 14.05
N ARG A 112 -1.05 0.60 15.24
CA ARG A 112 -1.36 -0.06 16.52
C ARG A 112 -2.76 0.27 17.04
N GLU A 113 -3.23 1.50 16.87
CA GLU A 113 -4.54 1.88 17.39
C GLU A 113 -5.72 1.24 16.62
N GLY A 114 -5.55 0.92 15.34
CA GLY A 114 -6.57 0.26 14.52
C GLY A 114 -6.86 -1.20 14.90
N ILE A 115 -5.98 -1.87 15.65
CA ILE A 115 -6.12 -3.29 16.01
C ILE A 115 -6.81 -3.48 17.38
N THR A 116 -6.95 -2.42 18.18
CA THR A 116 -7.38 -2.53 19.60
C THR A 116 -8.78 -1.97 19.90
N ARG A 117 -9.57 -1.62 18.87
CA ARG A 117 -11.00 -1.35 19.03
C ARG A 117 -11.82 -2.33 18.20
N ALA A 118 -11.75 -3.59 18.60
CA ALA A 118 -12.77 -4.61 18.39
C ALA A 118 -13.54 -4.82 19.71
#